data_AF-A0A847H864-F1
#
_entry.id   AF-A0A847H864-F1
#
_cell.length_a   1.000
_cell.length_b   1.000
_cell.length_c   1.000
_cell.angle_alpha   90.00
_cell.angle_beta   90.00
_cell.angle_gamma   90.00
#
_symmetry.space_group_name_H-M   'P 1'
#
loop_
_entity.id
_entity.type
_entity.pdbx_description
1 polymer ?
#
loop_
_entity_poly.entity_id
_entity_poly.type
_entity_poly.pdbx_seq_one_letter_code
_entity_poly.pdbx_strand_id
1 'polypeptide(L)'
;GLVLLQFLILRRRFQAIQLLQIPVLLAFGVFNDVALWATEWIGYSAYWQQWLLVLAGIVLLGVGICFQIAGQSIMLAGEAAVLTIATELSRKFGGRRLFAFGYVKIAFDVLLVSSAAVLAVSFLGELSGVREGTAAAALLIGYTVKRLQPLLGPPLARFRDS
;
A
#
# COMPACT_ATOMS: atom_id res chain seq x y z
N GLY A 1 10.37 6.46 -9.94
CA GLY A 1 10.90 5.13 -9.55
C GLY A 1 9.95 4.01 -9.88
N LEU A 2 8.84 3.86 -9.15
CA LEU A 2 7.93 2.70 -9.26
C LEU A 2 7.20 2.58 -10.61
N VAL A 3 6.82 3.70 -11.23
CA VAL A 3 6.23 3.70 -12.60
C VAL A 3 7.23 3.18 -13.64
N LEU A 4 8.52 3.47 -13.47
CA LEU A 4 9.61 2.94 -14.31
C LEU A 4 9.84 1.44 -14.08
N LEU A 5 9.75 0.98 -12.82
CA LEU A 5 9.79 -0.44 -12.48
C LEU A 5 8.61 -1.19 -13.09
N GLN A 6 7.39 -0.64 -13.02
CA GLN A 6 6.22 -1.19 -13.70
C GLN A 6 6.42 -1.22 -15.21
N PHE A 7 6.93 -0.14 -15.81
CA PHE A 7 7.27 -0.10 -17.24
C PHE A 7 8.29 -1.18 -17.64
N LEU A 8 9.32 -1.41 -16.82
CA LEU A 8 10.34 -2.45 -17.03
C LEU A 8 9.81 -3.88 -16.87
N ILE A 9 8.86 -4.11 -15.96
CA ILE A 9 8.24 -5.42 -15.71
C ILE A 9 7.14 -5.70 -16.77
N LEU A 10 6.31 -4.72 -17.11
CA LEU A 10 5.19 -4.90 -18.02
C LEU A 10 5.53 -4.72 -19.50
N ARG A 11 6.63 -4.02 -19.83
CA ARG A 11 7.17 -3.68 -21.17
C ARG A 11 6.15 -3.43 -22.29
N ARG A 12 5.41 -4.45 -22.73
CA ARG A 12 4.39 -4.40 -23.79
C ARG A 12 2.92 -4.31 -23.31
N ARG A 13 2.66 -4.39 -22.01
CA ARG A 13 1.30 -4.33 -21.41
C ARG A 13 1.06 -3.06 -20.59
N PHE A 14 1.94 -2.08 -20.70
CA PHE A 14 1.77 -0.80 -20.03
C PHE A 14 0.53 -0.11 -20.58
N GLN A 15 -0.54 -0.08 -19.78
CA GLN A 15 -1.78 0.56 -20.18
C GLN A 15 -1.61 2.07 -20.04
N ALA A 16 -1.94 2.84 -21.08
CA ALA A 16 -1.89 4.31 -21.04
C ALA A 16 -2.69 4.90 -19.86
N ILE A 17 -3.69 4.16 -19.35
CA ILE A 17 -4.46 4.51 -18.15
C ILE A 17 -3.60 4.64 -16.88
N GLN A 18 -2.41 4.02 -16.84
CA GLN A 18 -1.47 4.19 -15.72
C GLN A 18 -0.86 5.60 -15.68
N LEU A 19 -0.91 6.37 -16.77
CA LEU A 19 -0.49 7.78 -16.76
C LEU A 19 -1.44 8.65 -15.91
N LEU A 20 -2.71 8.26 -15.78
CA LEU A 20 -3.66 8.91 -14.85
C LEU A 20 -3.28 8.69 -13.38
N GLN A 21 -2.34 7.77 -13.07
CA GLN A 21 -1.81 7.65 -11.72
C GLN A 21 -1.02 8.87 -11.29
N ILE A 22 -0.45 9.66 -12.23
CA ILE A 22 0.29 10.87 -11.87
C ILE A 22 -0.65 11.93 -11.25
N PRO A 23 -1.77 12.33 -11.89
CA PRO A 23 -2.76 13.19 -11.27
C PRO A 23 -3.33 12.65 -9.95
N VAL A 24 -3.64 11.35 -9.91
CA VAL A 24 -4.19 10.71 -8.70
C VAL A 24 -3.19 10.72 -7.56
N LEU A 25 -1.90 10.48 -7.84
CA LEU A 25 -0.83 10.55 -6.85
C LEU A 25 -0.66 11.98 -6.32
N LEU A 26 -0.77 13.00 -7.16
CA LEU A 26 -0.72 14.39 -6.73
C LEU A 26 -1.90 14.73 -5.81
N ALA A 27 -3.13 14.35 -6.20
CA ALA A 27 -4.31 14.55 -5.35
C ALA A 27 -4.19 13.80 -4.02
N PHE A 28 -3.74 12.55 -4.05
CA PHE A 28 -3.51 11.74 -2.84
C PHE A 28 -2.43 12.37 -1.94
N GLY A 29 -1.36 12.91 -2.52
CA GLY A 29 -0.34 13.66 -1.79
C GLY A 29 -0.93 14.85 -1.05
N VAL A 30 -1.73 15.68 -1.73
CA VAL A 30 -2.43 16.81 -1.09
C VAL A 30 -3.34 16.36 0.03
N PHE A 31 -4.13 15.30 -0.17
CA PHE A 31 -5.00 14.77 0.89
C PHE A 31 -4.21 14.22 2.08
N ASN A 32 -3.06 13.57 1.83
CA ASN A 32 -2.18 13.11 2.88
C ASN A 32 -1.60 14.28 3.69
N ASP A 33 -1.18 15.35 3.03
CA ASP A 33 -0.65 16.54 3.68
C ASP A 33 -1.74 17.25 4.50
N VAL A 34 -2.96 17.34 3.96
CA VAL A 34 -4.13 17.84 4.70
C VAL A 34 -4.45 16.95 5.90
N ALA A 35 -4.33 15.62 5.78
CA ALA A 35 -4.53 14.71 6.90
C ALA A 35 -3.47 14.88 7.99
N LEU A 36 -2.21 15.11 7.61
CA LEU A 36 -1.13 15.43 8.54
C LEU A 36 -1.43 16.74 9.27
N TRP A 37 -1.79 17.80 8.54
CA TRP A 37 -2.20 19.08 9.14
C TRP A 37 -3.41 18.93 10.06
N ALA A 38 -4.43 18.19 9.62
CA ALA A 38 -5.63 17.92 10.38
C ALA A 38 -5.42 16.99 11.59
N THR A 39 -4.24 16.38 11.73
CA THR A 39 -3.88 15.55 12.90
C THR A 39 -2.77 16.17 13.73
N GLU A 40 -2.25 17.34 13.35
CA GLU A 40 -1.17 18.05 14.06
C GLU A 40 -1.56 18.45 15.49
N TRP A 41 -2.84 18.78 15.71
CA TRP A 41 -3.37 19.10 17.04
C TRP A 41 -3.51 17.87 17.96
N ILE A 42 -3.36 16.66 17.42
CA ILE A 42 -3.39 15.41 18.19
C ILE A 42 -2.01 15.24 18.83
N GLY A 43 -1.85 15.83 20.01
CA GLY A 43 -0.68 15.62 20.84
C GLY A 43 -0.63 14.20 21.41
N TYR A 44 0.57 13.65 21.54
CA TYR A 44 0.83 12.42 22.27
C TYR A 44 1.79 12.72 23.43
N SER A 45 1.40 12.34 24.65
CA SER A 45 2.23 12.49 25.84
C SER A 45 2.97 11.20 26.20
N ALA A 46 2.46 10.05 25.76
CA ALA A 46 3.00 8.75 26.06
C ALA A 46 3.21 7.90 24.80
N TYR A 47 4.24 7.05 24.82
CA TYR A 47 4.63 6.22 23.68
C TYR A 47 3.53 5.25 23.22
N TRP A 48 2.69 4.75 24.15
CA TRP A 48 1.56 3.89 23.81
C TRP A 48 0.49 4.60 22.97
N GLN A 49 0.33 5.93 23.12
CA GLN A 49 -0.61 6.71 22.32
C GLN A 49 -0.14 6.79 20.85
N GLN A 50 1.17 6.88 20.62
CA GLN A 50 1.74 6.84 19.27
C GLN A 50 1.39 5.50 18.58
N TRP A 51 1.48 4.40 19.31
CA TRP A 51 1.10 3.08 18.79
C TRP A 51 -0.38 2.98 18.46
N LEU A 52 -1.28 3.56 19.25
CA LEU A 52 -2.70 3.59 18.93
C LEU A 52 -2.97 4.37 17.64
N LEU A 53 -2.32 5.52 17.44
CA LEU A 53 -2.45 6.32 16.22
C LEU A 53 -1.93 5.55 15.00
N VAL A 54 -0.78 4.88 15.12
CA VAL A 54 -0.22 4.03 14.06
C VAL A 54 -1.17 2.89 13.71
N LEU A 55 -1.69 2.17 14.71
CA LEU A 55 -2.62 1.06 14.49
C LEU A 55 -3.93 1.54 13.85
N ALA A 56 -4.47 2.68 14.29
CA ALA A 56 -5.66 3.28 13.69
C ALA A 56 -5.39 3.64 12.21
N GLY A 57 -4.24 4.25 11.91
CA GLY A 57 -3.84 4.56 10.54
C GLY A 57 -3.69 3.31 9.66
N ILE A 58 -3.11 2.24 10.18
CA ILE A 58 -2.98 0.95 9.48
C ILE A 58 -4.36 0.38 9.13
N VAL A 59 -5.30 0.41 10.08
CA VAL A 59 -6.66 -0.08 9.85
C VAL A 59 -7.38 0.78 8.80
N LEU A 60 -7.34 2.09 8.96
CA LEU A 60 -7.99 3.04 8.05
C LEU A 60 -7.44 2.94 6.63
N LEU A 61 -6.12 2.83 6.47
CA LEU A 61 -5.47 2.62 5.18
C LEU A 61 -5.84 1.26 4.58
N GLY A 62 -5.87 0.20 5.40
CA GLY A 62 -6.30 -1.14 4.96
C GLY A 62 -7.74 -1.16 4.44
N VAL A 63 -8.65 -0.47 5.12
CA VAL A 63 -10.03 -0.26 4.67
C VAL A 63 -10.06 0.50 3.35
N GLY A 64 -9.32 1.61 3.24
CA GLY A 64 -9.22 2.41 2.01
C GLY A 64 -8.73 1.60 0.81
N ILE A 65 -7.71 0.75 0.99
CA ILE A 65 -7.22 -0.15 -0.06
C ILE A 65 -8.29 -1.17 -0.47
N CYS A 66 -9.05 -1.72 0.48
CA CYS A 66 -10.16 -2.63 0.15
C CYS A 66 -11.22 -1.93 -0.71
N PHE A 67 -11.59 -0.69 -0.38
CA PHE A 67 -12.49 0.12 -1.21
C PHE A 67 -11.91 0.38 -2.60
N GLN A 68 -10.63 0.73 -2.68
CA GLN A 68 -9.96 0.99 -3.96
C GLN A 68 -9.97 -0.24 -4.88
N ILE A 69 -9.71 -1.44 -4.33
CA ILE A 69 -9.77 -2.70 -5.06
C ILE A 69 -11.21 -3.02 -5.50
N ALA A 70 -12.18 -2.91 -4.58
CA ALA A 70 -13.57 -3.26 -4.88
C ALA A 70 -14.21 -2.32 -5.91
N GLY A 71 -13.90 -1.02 -5.84
CA GLY A 71 -14.38 -0.02 -6.78
C GLY A 71 -13.67 -0.01 -8.13
N GLN A 72 -12.67 -0.89 -8.35
CA GLN A 72 -11.78 -0.87 -9.52
C GLN A 72 -11.25 0.53 -9.86
N SER A 73 -11.00 1.31 -8.82
CA SER A 73 -10.50 2.67 -8.95
C SER A 73 -9.06 2.64 -9.48
N ILE A 74 -8.60 3.78 -9.99
CA ILE A 74 -7.21 3.96 -10.38
C ILE A 74 -6.34 3.74 -9.14
N MET A 75 -5.58 2.66 -9.15
CA MET A 75 -4.71 2.29 -8.04
C MET A 75 -3.47 3.17 -8.01
N LEU A 76 -3.01 3.49 -6.81
CA LEU A 76 -1.69 4.11 -6.62
C LEU A 76 -0.60 3.18 -7.15
N ALA A 77 0.55 3.75 -7.54
CA ALA A 77 1.61 3.00 -8.20
C ALA A 77 2.16 1.83 -7.37
N GLY A 78 2.18 1.93 -6.03
CA GLY A 78 2.59 0.82 -5.16
C GLY A 78 1.61 -0.36 -5.26
N GLU A 79 0.33 -0.07 -5.08
CA GLU A 79 -0.77 -1.01 -5.06
C GLU A 79 -0.99 -1.65 -6.45
N ALA A 80 -0.89 -0.84 -7.51
CA ALA A 80 -0.94 -1.31 -8.89
C ALA A 80 0.20 -2.28 -9.20
N ALA A 81 1.42 -2.01 -8.71
CA ALA A 81 2.55 -2.91 -8.89
C ALA A 81 2.31 -4.24 -8.16
N VAL A 82 1.83 -4.19 -6.92
CA VAL A 82 1.49 -5.39 -6.13
C VAL A 82 0.42 -6.23 -6.82
N LEU A 83 -0.68 -5.61 -7.28
CA LEU A 83 -1.75 -6.32 -7.99
C LEU A 83 -1.22 -6.99 -9.27
N THR A 84 -0.37 -6.28 -9.99
CA THR A 84 0.22 -6.77 -11.24
C THR A 84 1.15 -7.95 -11.00
N ILE A 85 2.03 -7.85 -9.99
CA ILE A 85 2.91 -8.95 -9.56
C ILE A 85 2.08 -10.17 -9.12
N ALA A 86 1.06 -9.95 -8.28
CA ALA A 86 0.15 -10.99 -7.80
C ALA A 86 -0.55 -11.73 -8.96
N THR A 87 -1.02 -10.99 -9.96
CA THR A 87 -1.74 -11.54 -11.11
C THR A 87 -0.81 -12.31 -12.04
N GLU A 88 0.37 -11.78 -12.35
CA GLU A 88 1.34 -12.45 -13.21
C GLU A 88 1.97 -13.69 -12.55
N LEU A 89 2.20 -13.66 -11.23
CA LEU A 89 2.64 -14.85 -10.47
C LEU A 89 1.57 -15.95 -10.46
N SER A 90 0.31 -15.59 -10.21
CA SER A 90 -0.82 -16.53 -10.28
C SER A 90 -0.97 -17.15 -11.66
N ARG A 91 -0.72 -16.36 -12.72
CA ARG A 91 -0.78 -16.82 -14.10
C ARG A 91 0.34 -17.79 -14.46
N LYS A 92 1.57 -17.53 -14.01
CA LYS A 92 2.74 -18.38 -14.33
C LYS A 92 2.85 -19.64 -13.49
N PHE A 93 2.50 -19.58 -12.20
CA PHE A 93 2.77 -20.64 -11.23
C PHE A 93 1.51 -21.32 -10.69
N GLY A 94 0.35 -21.01 -11.28
CA GLY A 94 -0.97 -21.48 -10.85
C GLY A 94 -1.54 -20.64 -9.70
N GLY A 95 -2.87 -20.64 -9.55
CA GLY A 95 -3.60 -19.85 -8.57
C GLY A 95 -3.35 -20.28 -7.12
N ARG A 96 -2.19 -19.92 -6.56
CA ARG A 96 -1.83 -20.19 -5.17
C ARG A 96 -2.27 -19.04 -4.26
N ARG A 97 -2.70 -19.35 -3.04
CA ARG A 97 -3.09 -18.36 -2.02
C ARG A 97 -1.97 -17.37 -1.68
N LEU A 98 -0.72 -17.78 -1.83
CA LEU A 98 0.48 -16.93 -1.64
C LEU A 98 0.57 -15.78 -2.65
N PHE A 99 -0.05 -15.92 -3.83
CA PHE A 99 -0.10 -14.88 -4.84
C PHE A 99 -1.35 -13.99 -4.71
N ALA A 100 -2.11 -14.12 -3.62
CA ALA A 100 -3.18 -13.18 -3.33
C ALA A 100 -2.60 -11.80 -2.99
N PHE A 101 -3.32 -10.75 -3.39
CA PHE A 101 -2.92 -9.35 -3.24
C PHE A 101 -2.33 -9.04 -1.85
N GLY A 102 -3.00 -9.45 -0.78
CA GLY A 102 -2.54 -9.17 0.59
C GLY A 102 -1.18 -9.77 0.94
N TYR A 103 -0.86 -10.99 0.49
CA TYR A 103 0.45 -11.61 0.76
C TYR A 103 1.56 -10.94 -0.05
N VAL A 104 1.30 -10.66 -1.32
CA VAL A 104 2.25 -9.96 -2.19
C VAL A 104 2.48 -8.54 -1.67
N LYS A 105 1.45 -7.88 -1.11
CA LYS A 105 1.59 -6.56 -0.49
C LYS A 105 2.54 -6.59 0.70
N ILE A 106 2.37 -7.54 1.63
CA ILE A 106 3.28 -7.68 2.77
C ILE A 106 4.72 -7.88 2.29
N ALA A 107 4.95 -8.79 1.34
CA ALA A 107 6.28 -9.03 0.82
C ALA A 107 6.89 -7.79 0.16
N PHE A 108 6.10 -7.07 -0.64
CA PHE A 108 6.53 -5.85 -1.32
C PHE A 108 6.85 -4.72 -0.33
N ASP A 109 5.97 -4.45 0.62
CA ASP A 109 6.15 -3.38 1.61
C ASP A 109 7.37 -3.69 2.52
N VAL A 110 7.58 -4.96 2.90
CA VAL A 110 8.78 -5.39 3.65
C VAL A 110 10.07 -5.24 2.84
N LEU A 111 10.05 -5.58 1.54
CA LEU A 111 11.21 -5.37 0.67
C LEU A 111 11.55 -3.89 0.51
N LEU A 112 10.55 -3.01 0.43
CA LEU A 112 10.77 -1.57 0.38
C LEU A 112 11.37 -1.04 1.69
N VAL A 113 10.80 -1.40 2.84
CA VAL A 113 11.29 -0.93 4.15
C VAL A 113 12.70 -1.47 4.42
N SER A 114 12.97 -2.74 4.13
CA SER A 114 14.31 -3.30 4.29
C SER A 114 15.34 -2.65 3.36
N SER A 115 14.99 -2.39 2.10
CA SER A 115 15.86 -1.68 1.16
C SER A 115 16.14 -0.25 1.64
N ALA A 116 15.13 0.46 2.14
CA ALA A 116 15.28 1.80 2.70
C ALA A 116 16.20 1.78 3.94
N ALA A 117 16.03 0.80 4.83
CA ALA A 117 16.89 0.62 6.00
C ALA A 117 18.36 0.37 5.62
N VAL A 118 18.61 -0.54 4.66
CA VAL A 118 19.97 -0.85 4.18
C VAL A 118 20.63 0.39 3.56
N LEU A 119 19.90 1.14 2.74
CA LEU A 119 20.39 2.37 2.13
C LEU A 119 20.65 3.46 3.18
N ALA A 120 19.76 3.64 4.16
CA ALA A 120 19.94 4.61 5.23
C ALA A 120 21.22 4.33 6.03
N VAL A 121 21.45 3.08 6.44
CA VAL A 121 22.67 2.69 7.18
C VAL A 121 23.93 2.84 6.30
N SER A 122 23.86 2.44 5.03
CA SER A 122 25.04 2.46 4.15
C SER A 122 25.48 3.87 3.77
N PHE A 123 24.56 4.82 3.63
CA PHE A 123 24.85 6.18 3.17
C PHE A 123 24.83 7.24 4.28
N LEU A 124 23.92 7.13 5.25
CA LEU A 124 23.79 8.09 6.36
C LEU A 124 24.44 7.60 7.66
N GLY A 125 24.78 6.31 7.77
CA GLY A 125 25.35 5.73 8.99
C GLY A 125 24.35 5.56 10.14
N GLU A 126 23.09 5.95 9.94
CA GLU A 126 22.01 5.85 10.92
C GLU A 126 20.69 5.46 10.27
N LEU A 127 19.79 4.86 11.06
CA LEU A 127 18.47 4.44 10.60
C LEU A 127 17.50 5.63 10.63
N SER A 128 17.66 6.56 9.69
CA SER A 128 16.78 7.73 9.55
C SER A 128 15.53 7.40 8.72
N GLY A 129 14.35 7.83 9.19
CA GLY A 129 13.07 7.67 8.46
C GLY A 129 12.37 6.31 8.57
N VAL A 130 13.04 5.26 9.06
CA VAL A 130 12.42 3.95 9.33
C VAL A 130 12.39 3.70 10.84
N ARG A 131 11.22 3.86 11.45
CA ARG A 131 10.99 3.57 12.88
C ARG A 131 10.14 2.32 13.03
N GLU A 132 9.89 1.91 14.27
CA GLU A 132 9.07 0.75 14.61
C GLU A 132 7.67 0.81 13.98
N GLY A 133 7.07 2.01 13.91
CA GLY A 133 5.78 2.22 13.26
C GLY A 133 5.80 1.91 11.75
N THR A 134 6.90 2.21 11.06
CA THR A 134 7.07 1.89 9.64
C THR A 134 7.17 0.38 9.41
N ALA A 135 7.90 -0.32 10.28
CA ALA A 135 8.00 -1.77 10.24
C ALA A 135 6.64 -2.43 10.53
N ALA A 136 5.91 -1.94 11.54
CA ALA A 136 4.57 -2.41 11.86
C ALA A 136 3.60 -2.18 10.69
N ALA A 137 3.63 -1.01 10.06
CA ALA A 137 2.81 -0.69 8.90
C ALA A 137 3.06 -1.67 7.74
N ALA A 138 4.33 -1.91 7.38
CA ALA A 138 4.69 -2.82 6.29
C ALA A 138 4.16 -4.26 6.48
N LEU A 139 4.10 -4.73 7.72
CA LEU A 139 3.60 -6.07 8.04
C LEU A 139 2.06 -6.09 8.16
N LEU A 140 1.49 -5.09 8.83
CA LEU A 140 0.09 -5.12 9.26
C LEU A 140 -0.88 -4.55 8.22
N ILE A 141 -0.46 -3.67 7.31
CA ILE A 141 -1.35 -3.13 6.26
C ILE A 141 -1.82 -4.27 5.36
N GLY A 142 -0.89 -5.05 4.80
CA GLY A 142 -1.25 -6.18 3.92
C GLY A 142 -2.01 -7.28 4.66
N TYR A 143 -1.75 -7.49 5.96
CA TYR A 143 -2.53 -8.39 6.80
C TYR A 143 -3.97 -7.88 7.01
N THR A 144 -4.13 -6.59 7.27
CA THR A 144 -5.44 -5.95 7.45
C THR A 144 -6.26 -6.02 6.17
N VAL A 145 -5.66 -5.70 5.01
CA VAL A 145 -6.33 -5.85 3.70
C VAL A 145 -6.78 -7.29 3.49
N LYS A 146 -5.92 -8.28 3.78
CA LYS A 146 -6.27 -9.70 3.65
C LYS A 146 -7.46 -10.10 4.51
N ARG A 147 -7.57 -9.55 5.73
CA ARG A 147 -8.67 -9.83 6.66
C ARG A 147 -9.96 -9.14 6.25
N LEU A 148 -9.87 -7.90 5.75
CA LEU A 148 -11.02 -7.08 5.39
C LEU A 148 -11.56 -7.38 4.00
N GLN A 149 -10.71 -7.76 3.05
CA GLN A 149 -11.11 -8.05 1.67
C GLN A 149 -12.25 -9.09 1.53
N PRO A 150 -12.28 -10.23 2.24
CA PRO A 150 -13.41 -11.16 2.16
C PRO A 150 -14.70 -10.62 2.82
N LEU A 151 -14.60 -9.66 3.75
CA LEU A 151 -15.74 -9.07 4.44
C LEU A 151 -16.35 -7.91 3.64
N LEU A 152 -15.50 -7.02 3.12
CA LEU A 152 -15.90 -5.82 2.41
C LEU A 152 -16.01 -6.04 0.89
N GLY A 153 -15.29 -7.00 0.32
CA GLY A 153 -15.29 -7.27 -1.12
C GLY A 153 -16.67 -7.61 -1.69
N PRO A 154 -17.37 -8.65 -1.18
CA PRO A 154 -18.69 -9.03 -1.68
C PRO A 154 -19.76 -7.93 -1.62
N PRO A 155 -19.94 -7.18 -0.50
CA PRO A 155 -20.94 -6.11 -0.47
C PRO A 155 -20.58 -4.94 -1.37
N LEU A 156 -19.29 -4.60 -1.50
CA LEU A 156 -18.86 -3.48 -2.35
C LEU A 156 -18.95 -3.80 -3.85
N ALA A 157 -18.67 -5.03 -4.25
CA ALA A 157 -18.90 -5.48 -5.62
C ALA A 157 -20.38 -5.35 -6.02
N ARG A 158 -21.30 -5.60 -5.07
CA ARG A 158 -22.74 -5.48 -5.29
C ARG A 158 -23.20 -4.04 -5.56
N PHE A 159 -22.58 -3.04 -4.93
CA PHE A 159 -22.88 -1.62 -5.16
C PHE A 159 -22.41 -1.10 -6.51
N ARG A 160 -21.39 -1.72 -7.10
CA ARG A 160 -20.89 -1.38 -8.44
C ARG A 160 -21.80 -1.92 -9.55
N ASP A 161 -22.37 -3.11 -9.33
CA ASP A 161 -23.17 -3.82 -10.33
C ASP A 161 -24.67 -3.44 -10.29
N SER A 162 -25.06 -2.46 -9.44
CA SER A 162 -26.40 -1.89 -9.32
C SER A 162 -26.46 -0.49 -9.93
#